data_AF-A0A4P1RI31-F1
#
_entry.id   AF-A0A4P1RI31-F1
#
_cell.length_a   1.000
_cell.length_b   1.000
_cell.length_c   1.000
_cell.angle_alpha   90.00
_cell.angle_beta   90.00
_cell.angle_gamma   90.00
#
_symmetry.space_group_name_H-M   'P 1'
#
loop_
_entity.id
_entity.type
_entity.pdbx_description
1 polymer ?
#
loop_
_entity_poly.entity_id
_entity_poly.type
_entity_poly.pdbx_seq_one_letter_code
_entity_poly.pdbx_strand_id
1 'polypeptide(L)'
;MDQLSIKCKEGIPKATEESKPTTIVRNEAGKILLNALLYPAIKTSLLKNSVVAIFHTLGNAGGSGDNDSVVVSTFLIRMKTEEDRNKLASIIQEYAPVS
;
A
#
# COMPACT_ATOMS: atom_id res chain seq x y z
N MET A 1 -9.21 2.38 -15.88
CA MET A 1 -8.70 1.29 -15.04
C MET A 1 -8.32 1.86 -13.68
N ASP A 2 -8.54 1.12 -12.61
CA ASP A 2 -8.05 1.52 -11.28
C ASP A 2 -6.52 1.65 -11.29
N GLN A 3 -6.00 2.60 -10.53
CA GLN A 3 -4.58 2.91 -10.47
C GLN A 3 -4.02 2.58 -9.09
N LEU A 4 -2.99 1.76 -9.04
CA LEU A 4 -2.16 1.53 -7.85
C LEU A 4 -0.83 2.28 -8.02
N SER A 5 -0.44 3.02 -6.98
CA SER A 5 0.86 3.69 -6.92
C SER A 5 1.48 3.58 -5.54
N ILE A 6 2.81 3.47 -5.50
CA ILE A 6 3.60 3.56 -4.27
C ILE A 6 4.49 4.79 -4.41
N LYS A 7 4.41 5.71 -3.45
CA LYS A 7 5.12 6.99 -3.49
C LYS A 7 5.94 7.18 -2.22
N CYS A 8 7.17 7.65 -2.38
CA CYS A 8 8.01 8.14 -1.29
C CYS A 8 8.01 9.67 -1.27
N LYS A 9 8.44 10.23 -0.13
CA LYS A 9 8.77 11.64 -0.03
C LYS A 9 9.91 11.98 -0.98
N GLU A 10 9.74 13.06 -1.75
CA GLU A 10 10.73 13.51 -2.73
C GLU A 10 12.06 13.88 -2.05
N GLY A 11 13.17 13.52 -2.71
CA GLY A 11 14.52 13.79 -2.20
C GLY A 11 14.98 12.86 -1.06
N ILE A 12 14.15 11.93 -0.59
CA ILE A 12 14.51 10.94 0.42
C ILE A 12 14.72 9.57 -0.25
N PRO A 13 15.82 8.84 0.07
CA PRO A 13 16.00 7.48 -0.41
C PRO A 13 14.83 6.58 -0.02
N LYS A 14 14.46 5.64 -0.88
CA LYS A 14 13.45 4.60 -0.55
C LYS A 14 13.93 3.74 0.64
N ALA A 15 13.00 3.02 1.25
CA ALA A 15 13.26 2.08 2.34
C ALA A 15 13.82 2.71 3.63
N THR A 16 13.74 4.04 3.81
CA THR A 16 14.00 4.70 5.11
C THR A 16 12.69 5.08 5.79
N GLU A 17 12.70 5.25 7.12
CA GLU A 17 11.52 5.71 7.86
C GLU A 17 11.06 7.10 7.39
N GLU A 18 12.00 7.99 7.06
CA GLU A 18 11.70 9.36 6.60
C GLU A 18 11.08 9.39 5.21
N SER A 19 11.30 8.34 4.42
CA SER A 19 10.77 8.21 3.06
C SER A 19 9.25 8.10 3.05
N LYS A 20 8.63 7.78 4.20
CA LYS A 20 7.17 7.63 4.41
C LYS A 20 6.46 7.01 3.20
N PRO A 21 6.89 5.81 2.77
CA PRO A 21 6.39 5.17 1.58
C PRO A 21 4.89 4.92 1.73
N THR A 22 4.09 5.42 0.79
CA THR A 22 2.62 5.39 0.86
C THR A 22 2.06 4.65 -0.34
N THR A 23 1.25 3.61 -0.07
CA THR A 23 0.47 2.90 -1.08
C THR A 23 -0.87 3.61 -1.27
N ILE A 24 -1.15 4.00 -2.51
CA ILE A 24 -2.38 4.71 -2.89
C ILE A 24 -3.07 3.92 -4.00
N VAL A 25 -4.34 3.58 -3.79
CA VAL A 25 -5.21 3.00 -4.82
C VAL A 25 -6.33 3.99 -5.11
N ARG A 26 -6.54 4.29 -6.40
CA ARG A 26 -7.62 5.13 -6.90
C ARG A 26 -8.47 4.37 -7.90
N ASN A 27 -9.78 4.60 -7.86
CA ASN A 27 -10.65 4.09 -8.91
C ASN A 27 -10.59 4.98 -10.16
N GLU A 28 -11.29 4.57 -11.22
CA GLU A 28 -11.38 5.33 -12.47
C GLU A 28 -11.94 6.76 -12.31
N ALA A 29 -12.81 6.98 -11.32
CA ALA A 29 -13.35 8.29 -10.98
C ALA A 29 -12.39 9.15 -10.12
N GLY A 30 -11.18 8.67 -9.83
CA GLY A 30 -10.18 9.36 -9.02
C GLY A 30 -10.40 9.26 -7.50
N LYS A 31 -11.45 8.56 -7.04
CA LYS A 31 -11.73 8.32 -5.62
C LYS A 31 -10.66 7.42 -5.02
N ILE A 32 -10.12 7.81 -3.87
CA ILE A 32 -9.16 7.01 -3.10
C ILE A 32 -9.89 5.83 -2.45
N LEU A 33 -9.43 4.62 -2.76
CA LEU A 33 -9.89 3.36 -2.17
C LEU A 33 -8.94 2.86 -1.08
N LEU A 34 -7.65 3.16 -1.20
CA LEU A 34 -6.62 2.85 -0.21
C LEU A 34 -5.62 4.01 -0.13
N ASN A 35 -5.27 4.39 1.10
CA ASN A 35 -4.18 5.30 1.41
C ASN A 35 -3.52 4.81 2.70
N ALA A 36 -2.38 4.14 2.58
CA ALA A 36 -1.73 3.49 3.71
C ALA A 36 -0.21 3.63 3.64
N LEU A 37 0.42 3.87 4.78
CA LEU A 37 1.87 3.84 4.91
C LEU A 37 2.35 2.38 4.85
N LEU A 38 3.44 2.14 4.13
CA LEU A 38 4.22 0.90 4.28
C LEU A 38 5.02 1.02 5.57
N TYR A 39 4.95 -0.04 6.38
CA TYR A 39 5.67 -0.16 7.64
C TYR A 39 6.79 -1.20 7.51
N PRO A 40 7.81 -1.15 8.39
CA PRO A 40 8.85 -2.15 8.41
C PRO A 40 8.29 -3.58 8.53
N ALA A 41 8.88 -4.52 7.78
CA ALA A 41 8.45 -5.92 7.78
C ALA A 41 6.97 -6.12 7.43
N ILE A 42 6.44 -5.35 6.47
CA ILE A 42 5.08 -5.54 5.96
C ILE A 42 4.84 -6.99 5.54
N LYS A 43 3.74 -7.55 6.07
CA LYS A 43 3.35 -8.93 5.77
C LYS A 43 2.63 -8.98 4.43
N THR A 44 3.23 -9.69 3.48
CA THR A 44 2.64 -9.99 2.18
C THR A 44 2.59 -11.50 1.94
N SER A 45 1.52 -11.98 1.34
CA SER A 45 1.39 -13.36 0.87
C SER A 45 0.97 -13.37 -0.59
N LEU A 46 1.42 -14.38 -1.32
CA LEU A 46 1.16 -14.53 -2.75
C LEU A 46 0.08 -15.58 -2.94
N LEU A 47 -1.01 -15.23 -3.63
CA LEU A 47 -2.15 -16.11 -3.85
C LEU A 47 -2.62 -16.02 -5.31
N LYS A 48 -2.26 -17.03 -6.12
CA LYS A 48 -2.50 -17.04 -7.58
C LYS A 48 -2.00 -15.74 -8.23
N ASN A 49 -2.88 -14.97 -8.88
CA ASN A 49 -2.56 -13.68 -9.48
C ASN A 49 -2.73 -12.51 -8.49
N SER A 50 -2.79 -12.76 -7.19
CA SER A 50 -3.05 -11.73 -6.17
C SER A 50 -1.93 -11.60 -5.14
N VAL A 51 -1.74 -10.39 -4.64
CA VAL A 51 -0.96 -10.10 -3.42
C VAL A 51 -1.94 -9.85 -2.29
N VAL A 52 -1.80 -10.59 -1.20
CA VAL A 52 -2.47 -10.31 0.07
C VAL A 52 -1.52 -9.48 0.91
N ALA A 53 -1.93 -8.30 1.35
CA ALA A 53 -1.11 -7.41 2.16
C ALA A 53 -1.92 -6.84 3.32
N ILE A 54 -1.27 -6.72 4.48
CA ILE A 54 -1.86 -6.11 5.67
C ILE A 54 -1.39 -4.67 5.73
N PHE A 55 -2.31 -3.73 5.62
CA PHE A 55 -2.03 -2.29 5.65
C PHE A 55 -2.56 -1.66 6.94
N HIS A 56 -1.82 -0.68 7.45
CA HIS A 56 -2.24 0.18 8.54
C HIS A 56 -2.86 1.43 7.91
N THR A 57 -4.19 1.46 7.85
CA THR A 57 -4.95 2.59 7.31
C THR A 57 -5.36 3.51 8.44
N LEU A 58 -5.20 4.82 8.28
CA LEU A 58 -5.91 5.77 9.13
C LEU A 58 -7.40 5.59 8.85
N GLY A 59 -8.18 5.29 9.89
CA GLY A 59 -9.59 4.95 9.77
C GLY A 59 -10.42 6.12 9.27
N ASN A 60 -10.41 6.41 7.97
CA ASN A 60 -11.51 7.10 7.31
C ASN A 60 -11.53 6.92 5.79
N ALA A 61 -12.17 5.86 5.31
CA ALA A 61 -12.65 5.80 3.93
C ALA A 61 -14.07 6.39 3.76
N GLY A 62 -14.65 7.01 4.80
CA GLY A 62 -16.02 7.51 4.74
C GLY A 62 -16.44 8.38 5.93
N GLY A 63 -16.01 9.64 5.93
CA GLY A 63 -16.68 10.73 6.64
C GLY A 63 -16.55 10.77 8.17
N SER A 64 -16.39 12.00 8.66
CA SER A 64 -16.38 12.43 10.07
C SER A 64 -15.10 12.12 10.85
N GLY A 65 -14.52 13.21 11.37
CA GLY A 65 -13.31 13.18 12.16
C GLY A 65 -13.58 12.70 13.57
N ASP A 66 -12.78 11.77 14.04
CA ASP A 66 -12.00 11.92 15.26
C ASP A 66 -10.75 11.05 15.16
N ASN A 67 -9.71 11.47 15.88
CA ASN A 67 -8.32 11.16 15.62
C ASN A 67 -7.90 9.73 16.02
N ASP A 68 -6.92 9.21 15.26
CA ASP A 68 -5.91 8.22 15.71
C ASP A 68 -6.25 6.73 15.79
N SER A 69 -7.43 6.27 15.35
CA SER A 69 -7.65 4.82 15.19
C SER A 69 -6.96 4.32 13.91
N VAL A 70 -5.72 3.86 14.03
CA VAL A 70 -5.05 3.08 12.98
C VAL A 70 -5.76 1.74 12.87
N VAL A 71 -6.46 1.54 11.75
CA VAL A 71 -7.14 0.28 11.45
C VAL A 71 -6.20 -0.60 10.64
N VAL A 72 -5.90 -1.77 11.19
CA VAL A 72 -5.17 -2.83 10.48
C VAL A 72 -6.16 -3.58 9.59
N SER A 73 -6.01 -3.44 8.28
CA SER A 73 -6.90 -4.06 7.29
C SER A 73 -6.13 -4.96 6.34
N THR A 74 -6.69 -6.14 6.07
CA THR A 74 -6.12 -7.08 5.08
C THR A 74 -6.74 -6.80 3.72
N PHE A 75 -5.91 -6.56 2.72
CA PHE A 75 -6.32 -6.30 1.34
C PHE A 75 -5.85 -7.42 0.41
N LEU A 76 -6.70 -7.76 -0.56
CA LEU A 76 -6.38 -8.66 -1.64
C LEU A 76 -6.30 -7.85 -2.95
N ILE A 77 -5.10 -7.73 -3.49
CA ILE A 77 -4.83 -6.97 -4.72
C ILE A 77 -4.63 -7.96 -5.86
N ARG A 78 -5.62 -8.09 -6.75
CA ARG A 78 -5.57 -9.01 -7.89
C ARG A 78 -4.98 -8.33 -9.11
N MET A 79 -3.91 -8.90 -9.66
CA MET A 79 -3.28 -8.48 -10.90
C MET A 79 -3.78 -9.33 -12.08
N LYS A 80 -3.54 -8.83 -13.30
CA LYS A 80 -3.92 -9.53 -14.52
C LYS A 80 -3.06 -10.78 -14.74
N THR A 81 -1.76 -10.65 -14.50
CA THR A 81 -0.76 -11.71 -14.70
C THR A 81 -0.03 -12.05 -13.39
N GLU A 82 0.60 -13.22 -13.32
CA GLU A 82 1.47 -13.59 -12.20
C GLU A 82 2.77 -12.78 -12.18
N GLU A 83 3.27 -12.37 -13.34
CA GLU A 83 4.45 -11.52 -13.47
C GLU A 83 4.21 -10.14 -12.82
N ASP A 84 3.08 -9.50 -13.15
CA ASP A 84 2.69 -8.22 -12.53
C ASP A 84 2.52 -8.36 -11.01
N ARG A 85 1.96 -9.50 -10.57
CA ARG A 85 1.82 -9.82 -9.14
C ARG A 85 3.17 -9.92 -8.45
N ASN A 86 4.14 -10.61 -9.06
CA ASN A 86 5.49 -10.75 -8.51
C ASN A 86 6.21 -9.41 -8.50
N LYS A 87 6.09 -8.62 -9.56
CA LYS A 87 6.65 -7.26 -9.64
C LYS A 87 6.09 -6.37 -8.54
N LEU A 88 4.77 -6.38 -8.33
CA LEU A 88 4.13 -5.62 -7.25
C LEU A 88 4.65 -6.05 -5.88
N ALA A 89 4.74 -7.35 -5.61
CA ALA A 89 5.27 -7.87 -4.35
C ALA A 89 6.71 -7.42 -4.10
N SER A 90 7.57 -7.48 -5.13
CA SER A 90 8.95 -6.99 -5.04
C SER A 90 9.02 -5.49 -4.77
N ILE A 91 8.21 -4.67 -5.45
CA ILE A 91 8.17 -3.22 -5.22
C ILE A 91 7.71 -2.91 -3.79
N ILE A 92 6.69 -3.60 -3.27
CA ILE A 92 6.22 -3.39 -1.88
C ILE A 92 7.37 -3.64 -0.89
N GLN A 93 8.14 -4.72 -1.09
CA GLN A 93 9.29 -5.03 -0.22
C GLN A 93 10.45 -4.05 -0.41
N GLU A 94 10.72 -3.63 -1.64
CA GLU A 94 11.78 -2.66 -1.98
C GLU A 94 11.53 -1.26 -1.39
N TYR A 95 10.26 -0.87 -1.25
CA TYR A 95 9.86 0.41 -0.70
C TYR A 95 9.59 0.37 0.80
N ALA A 96 9.39 -0.81 1.39
CA ALA A 96 9.16 -0.96 2.82
C ALA A 96 10.39 -0.47 3.62
N PRO A 97 10.21 0.33 4.69
CA PRO A 97 11.33 0.78 5.50
C PRO A 97 12.08 -0.39 6.16
N VAL A 98 13.40 -0.30 6.22
CA VAL A 98 14.27 -1.32 6.85
C VAL A 98 14.61 -0.96 8.30
N SER A 99 13.59 -0.82 9.15
CA SER A 99 13.69 -0.43 10.58
C SER A 99 14.13 1.01 10.83
#